data_AF-A0A7S4EQE5-F1
#
_entry.id   AF-A0A7S4EQE5-F1
#
_cell.length_a   1.000
_cell.length_b   1.000
_cell.length_c   1.000
_cell.angle_alpha   90.00
_cell.angle_beta   90.00
_cell.angle_gamma   90.00
#
_symmetry.space_group_name_H-M   'P 1'
#
loop_
_entity.id
_entity.type
_entity.pdbx_description
1 polymer ?
#
loop_
_entity_poly.entity_id
_entity_poly.type
_entity_poly.pdbx_seq_one_letter_code
_entity_poly.pdbx_strand_id
1 'polypeptide(L)'
;EVLDDFKGEALEVCGCNTWLNYGLPLHRIREMGFSHKLFDLLDERRLTKDELREFFLLIFGSDLMDGVPDPQVDWQRFVSRIGSIVNRETSQWNPIGQKMMPWVNIKKLDFTYGNGDSCEACTIM
;
A
#
# COMPACT_ATOMS: atom_id res chain seq x y z
N GLU A 1 -11.07 -17.84 -2.16
CA GLU A 1 -11.19 -17.46 -3.58
C GLU A 1 -10.09 -18.13 -4.38
N VAL A 2 -10.28 -18.36 -5.68
CA VAL A 2 -9.18 -18.80 -6.56
C VAL A 2 -8.50 -17.53 -7.07
N LEU A 3 -7.22 -17.34 -6.75
CA LEU A 3 -6.46 -16.16 -7.14
C LEU A 3 -6.37 -16.07 -8.68
N ASP A 4 -6.62 -14.89 -9.24
CA ASP A 4 -6.52 -14.66 -10.68
C ASP A 4 -5.06 -14.52 -11.13
N ASP A 5 -4.82 -14.24 -12.41
CA ASP A 5 -3.48 -13.97 -12.92
C ASP A 5 -2.85 -12.72 -12.26
N PHE A 6 -1.51 -12.72 -12.17
CA PHE A 6 -0.75 -11.66 -11.51
C PHE A 6 -1.10 -10.24 -11.96
N LYS A 7 -1.44 -10.04 -13.23
CA LYS A 7 -1.78 -8.71 -13.77
C LYS A 7 -3.25 -8.37 -13.49
N GLY A 8 -4.17 -9.32 -13.63
CA GLY A 8 -5.58 -9.16 -13.26
C GLY A 8 -5.71 -8.71 -11.81
N GLU A 9 -5.09 -9.46 -10.91
CA GLU A 9 -5.05 -9.18 -9.48
C GLU A 9 -4.48 -7.78 -9.16
N ALA A 10 -3.39 -7.41 -9.84
CA ALA A 10 -2.78 -6.10 -9.66
C ALA A 10 -3.72 -4.96 -10.08
N LEU A 11 -4.53 -5.15 -11.12
CA LEU A 11 -5.48 -4.14 -11.59
C LEU A 11 -6.59 -3.89 -10.57
N GLU A 12 -7.12 -4.96 -9.95
CA GLU A 12 -8.16 -4.87 -8.92
C GLU A 12 -7.63 -4.16 -7.67
N VAL A 13 -6.47 -4.62 -7.16
CA VAL A 13 -5.79 -3.97 -6.03
C VAL A 13 -5.47 -2.51 -6.33
N CYS A 14 -4.99 -2.19 -7.53
CA CYS A 14 -4.70 -0.81 -7.92
C CYS A 14 -5.99 0.03 -8.04
N GLY A 15 -7.12 -0.58 -8.39
CA GLY A 15 -8.43 0.07 -8.46
C GLY A 15 -8.90 0.59 -7.11
N CYS A 16 -8.74 -0.20 -6.06
CA CYS A 16 -9.11 0.18 -4.68
C CYS A 16 -8.00 0.95 -3.95
N ASN A 17 -6.75 0.52 -4.13
CA ASN A 17 -5.57 1.01 -3.42
C ASN A 17 -4.49 1.47 -4.41
N THR A 18 -4.79 2.54 -5.17
CA THR A 18 -3.93 3.12 -6.24
C THR A 18 -2.49 3.50 -5.82
N TRP A 19 -2.24 3.57 -4.51
CA TRP A 19 -0.95 3.86 -3.90
C TRP A 19 -0.05 2.62 -3.81
N LEU A 20 -0.60 1.41 -3.85
CA LEU A 20 0.12 0.14 -3.73
C LEU A 20 0.58 -0.36 -5.10
N ASN A 21 1.86 -0.71 -5.20
CA ASN A 21 2.38 -1.50 -6.29
C ASN A 21 2.26 -2.98 -5.93
N TYR A 22 1.33 -3.69 -6.55
CA TYR A 22 1.14 -5.13 -6.34
C TYR A 22 2.34 -5.91 -6.92
N GLY A 23 3.33 -6.16 -6.08
CA GLY A 23 4.57 -6.83 -6.45
C GLY A 23 4.45 -8.34 -6.52
N LEU A 24 5.32 -8.97 -7.31
CA LEU A 24 5.35 -10.43 -7.49
C LEU A 24 5.49 -11.20 -6.16
N PRO A 25 6.29 -10.76 -5.16
CA PRO A 25 6.36 -11.47 -3.88
C PRO A 25 5.01 -11.58 -3.17
N LEU A 26 4.19 -10.52 -3.20
CA LEU A 26 2.87 -10.50 -2.58
C LEU A 26 1.91 -11.48 -3.27
N HIS A 27 1.96 -11.55 -4.60
CA HIS A 27 1.19 -12.52 -5.37
C HIS A 27 1.62 -13.97 -5.05
N ARG A 28 2.94 -14.24 -5.05
CA ARG A 28 3.47 -15.58 -4.78
C ARG A 28 3.12 -16.10 -3.39
N ILE A 29 3.15 -15.26 -2.35
CA ILE A 29 2.77 -15.72 -1.00
C ILE A 29 1.28 -16.11 -0.95
N ARG A 30 0.40 -15.38 -1.66
CA ARG A 30 -1.03 -15.73 -1.76
C ARG A 30 -1.23 -17.04 -2.53
N GLU A 31 -0.54 -17.23 -3.65
CA GLU A 31 -0.55 -18.51 -4.38
C GLU A 31 -0.06 -19.70 -3.54
N MET A 32 0.92 -19.47 -2.67
CA MET A 32 1.45 -20.48 -1.74
C MET A 32 0.52 -20.77 -0.54
N GLY A 33 -0.66 -20.14 -0.50
CA GLY A 33 -1.68 -20.39 0.51
C GLY A 33 -1.58 -19.51 1.76
N PHE A 34 -0.79 -18.44 1.75
CA PHE A 34 -0.84 -17.46 2.83
C PHE A 34 -2.14 -16.65 2.74
N SER A 35 -3.05 -16.91 3.66
CA SER A 35 -4.32 -16.19 3.79
C SER A 35 -4.26 -15.20 4.94
N HIS A 36 -4.47 -13.91 4.66
CA HIS A 36 -4.63 -12.88 5.68
C HIS A 36 -5.74 -11.93 5.26
N LYS A 37 -6.67 -11.62 6.18
CA LYS A 37 -7.86 -10.80 5.89
C LYS A 37 -7.53 -9.49 5.19
N LEU A 38 -6.42 -8.84 5.56
CA LEU A 38 -5.99 -7.59 4.92
C LEU A 38 -5.69 -7.74 3.42
N PHE A 39 -5.21 -8.91 2.96
CA PHE A 39 -4.95 -9.14 1.55
C PHE A 39 -6.24 -9.33 0.75
N ASP A 40 -7.25 -9.97 1.35
CA ASP A 40 -8.59 -10.08 0.78
C ASP A 40 -9.33 -8.73 0.74
N LEU A 41 -8.88 -7.74 1.53
CA LEU A 41 -9.46 -6.40 1.50
C LEU A 41 -8.80 -5.48 0.46
N LEU A 42 -7.64 -5.85 -0.09
CA LEU A 42 -6.86 -4.98 -0.98
C LEU A 42 -7.52 -4.73 -2.32
N ASP A 43 -8.15 -5.76 -2.88
CA ASP A 43 -8.92 -5.81 -4.12
C ASP A 43 -10.39 -5.42 -3.89
N GLU A 44 -10.96 -5.70 -2.71
CA GLU A 44 -12.35 -5.36 -2.37
C GLU A 44 -12.59 -3.85 -2.09
N ARG A 45 -11.71 -3.20 -1.31
CA ARG A 45 -11.91 -1.80 -0.91
C ARG A 45 -10.63 -1.08 -0.51
N ARG A 46 -10.74 0.24 -0.29
CA ARG A 46 -9.69 1.01 0.36
C ARG A 46 -9.53 0.57 1.83
N LEU A 47 -8.30 0.39 2.28
CA LEU A 47 -7.98 0.09 3.68
C LEU A 47 -8.29 1.29 4.60
N THR A 48 -8.57 1.06 5.88
CA THR A 48 -8.60 2.13 6.89
C THR A 48 -7.18 2.50 7.34
N LYS A 49 -7.01 3.59 8.10
CA LYS A 49 -5.69 3.98 8.63
C LYS A 49 -5.09 2.92 9.56
N ASP A 50 -5.92 2.22 10.33
CA ASP A 50 -5.48 1.15 11.23
C ASP A 50 -5.05 -0.08 10.44
N GLU A 51 -5.88 -0.50 9.48
CA GLU A 51 -5.57 -1.59 8.56
C GLU A 51 -4.33 -1.31 7.71
N LEU A 52 -4.10 -0.05 7.35
CA LEU A 52 -2.91 0.38 6.63
C LEU A 52 -1.64 0.19 7.47
N ARG A 53 -1.69 0.49 8.77
CA ARG A 53 -0.57 0.27 9.70
C ARG A 53 -0.27 -1.23 9.80
N GLU A 54 -1.30 -2.05 10.00
CA GLU A 54 -1.16 -3.51 10.06
C GLU A 54 -0.63 -4.09 8.75
N PHE A 55 -1.09 -3.59 7.62
CA PHE A 55 -0.59 -3.99 6.30
C PHE A 55 0.91 -3.70 6.16
N PHE A 56 1.38 -2.52 6.56
CA PHE A 56 2.81 -2.19 6.54
C PHE A 56 3.63 -3.02 7.52
N LEU A 57 3.08 -3.40 8.68
CA LEU A 57 3.70 -4.36 9.59
C LEU A 57 3.91 -5.72 8.92
N LEU A 58 2.94 -6.20 8.15
CA LEU A 58 3.04 -7.48 7.44
C LEU A 58 4.10 -7.47 6.34
N ILE A 59 4.18 -6.38 5.55
CA ILE A 59 5.08 -6.36 4.39
C ILE A 59 6.51 -5.91 4.71
N PHE A 60 6.71 -5.06 5.72
CA PHE A 60 8.05 -4.57 6.10
C PHE A 60 8.59 -5.25 7.37
N GLY A 61 7.74 -5.97 8.11
CA GLY A 61 8.11 -6.61 9.36
C GLY A 61 8.11 -5.65 10.56
N SER A 62 8.09 -6.24 11.76
CA SER A 62 8.07 -5.51 13.04
C SER A 62 9.29 -4.61 13.24
N ASP A 63 10.47 -5.04 12.77
CA ASP A 63 11.73 -4.36 13.04
C ASP A 63 11.81 -3.01 12.32
N LEU A 64 11.31 -2.93 11.07
CA LEU A 64 11.28 -1.69 10.30
C LEU A 64 10.12 -0.78 10.72
N MET A 65 9.04 -1.36 11.22
CA MET A 65 7.86 -0.64 11.70
C MET A 65 7.97 -0.20 13.17
N ASP A 66 9.03 -0.60 13.87
CA ASP A 66 9.27 -0.15 15.24
C ASP A 66 9.48 1.37 15.30
N GLY A 67 8.81 2.00 16.27
CA GLY A 67 8.79 3.46 16.42
C GLY A 67 8.13 4.23 15.26
N VAL A 68 7.41 3.55 14.34
CA VAL A 68 6.54 4.23 13.36
C VAL A 68 5.30 4.76 14.08
N PRO A 69 5.01 6.09 14.00
CA PRO A 69 3.87 6.70 14.68
C PRO A 69 2.52 6.11 14.27
N ASP A 70 1.52 6.22 15.12
CA ASP A 70 0.16 5.84 14.75
C ASP A 70 -0.39 6.78 13.65
N PRO A 71 -0.88 6.27 12.50
CA PRO A 71 -1.39 7.10 11.42
C PRO A 71 -2.66 7.90 11.77
N GLN A 72 -3.40 7.53 12.81
CA GLN A 72 -4.52 8.33 13.33
C GLN A 72 -4.04 9.51 14.17
N VAL A 73 -2.91 9.36 14.86
CA VAL A 73 -2.36 10.38 15.77
C VAL A 73 -1.44 11.36 15.03
N ASP A 74 -0.54 10.84 14.19
CA ASP A 74 0.47 11.64 13.47
C ASP A 74 0.69 11.10 12.06
N TRP A 75 -0.20 11.49 11.15
CA TRP A 75 -0.18 11.08 9.75
C TRP A 75 1.10 11.53 9.03
N GLN A 76 1.53 12.78 9.23
CA GLN A 76 2.66 13.35 8.49
C GLN A 76 3.96 12.62 8.84
N ARG A 77 4.19 12.36 10.13
CA ARG A 77 5.37 11.60 10.55
C ARG A 77 5.26 10.13 10.14
N PHE A 78 4.06 9.54 10.17
CA PHE A 78 3.83 8.20 9.63
C PHE A 78 4.25 8.08 8.16
N VAL A 79 3.72 8.93 7.28
CA VAL A 79 4.03 8.92 5.84
C VAL A 79 5.52 9.18 5.58
N SER A 80 6.13 10.11 6.33
CA SER A 80 7.57 10.36 6.24
C SER A 80 8.41 9.13 6.58
N ARG A 81 8.02 8.38 7.62
CA ARG A 81 8.68 7.13 8.02
C ARG A 81 8.48 6.03 6.99
N ILE A 82 7.26 5.81 6.51
CA ILE A 82 6.98 4.84 5.45
C ILE A 82 7.78 5.18 4.18
N GLY A 83 7.86 6.45 3.79
CA GLY A 83 8.68 6.87 2.66
C GLY A 83 10.17 6.57 2.84
N SER A 84 10.68 6.72 4.07
CA SER A 84 12.08 6.37 4.39
C SER A 84 12.35 4.86 4.29
N ILE A 85 11.40 4.03 4.73
CA ILE A 85 11.48 2.56 4.61
C ILE A 85 11.45 2.16 3.13
N VAL A 86 10.44 2.64 2.39
CA VAL A 86 10.23 2.32 0.97
C VAL A 86 11.42 2.72 0.10
N ASN A 87 12.10 3.83 0.41
CA ASN A 87 13.29 4.27 -0.32
C ASN A 87 14.52 3.38 -0.10
N ARG A 88 14.56 2.60 1.00
CA ARG A 88 15.64 1.64 1.29
C ARG A 88 15.35 0.27 0.70
N GLU A 89 14.07 -0.03 0.48
CA GLU A 89 13.63 -1.28 -0.12
C GLU A 89 13.95 -1.37 -1.61
N THR A 90 14.15 -2.60 -2.08
CA THR A 90 14.31 -2.85 -3.51
C THR A 90 13.00 -2.60 -4.24
N SER A 91 13.08 -1.91 -5.39
CA SER A 91 11.92 -1.74 -6.26
C SER A 91 11.39 -3.09 -6.72
N GLN A 92 10.08 -3.16 -6.93
CA GLN A 92 9.38 -4.35 -7.40
C GLN A 92 8.88 -4.15 -8.83
N TRP A 93 8.80 -5.24 -9.58
CA TRP A 93 8.18 -5.21 -10.90
C TRP A 93 6.68 -4.90 -10.77
N ASN A 94 6.24 -3.83 -11.42
CA ASN A 94 4.84 -3.49 -11.55
C ASN A 94 4.25 -4.15 -12.81
N PRO A 95 3.28 -5.08 -12.70
CA PRO A 95 2.75 -5.82 -13.85
C PRO A 95 1.82 -4.99 -14.76
N ILE A 96 1.28 -3.87 -14.27
CA ILE A 96 0.37 -2.99 -15.04
C ILE A 96 1.18 -2.12 -16.00
N GLY A 97 2.15 -1.37 -15.46
CA GLY A 97 3.00 -0.43 -16.17
C GLY A 97 4.32 -1.00 -16.67
N GLN A 98 4.59 -2.30 -16.42
CA GLN A 98 5.75 -3.05 -16.89
C GLN A 98 7.09 -2.36 -16.61
N LYS A 99 7.30 -1.94 -15.36
CA LYS A 99 8.53 -1.28 -14.93
C LYS A 99 8.81 -1.52 -13.46
N MET A 100 10.06 -1.33 -13.05
CA MET A 100 10.44 -1.36 -11.63
C MET A 100 9.90 -0.13 -10.91
N MET A 101 9.15 -0.33 -9.84
CA MET A 101 8.56 0.72 -9.01
C MET A 101 8.71 0.38 -7.53
N PRO A 102 8.76 1.37 -6.63
CA PRO A 102 8.68 1.10 -5.20
C PRO A 102 7.37 0.37 -4.85
N TRP A 103 7.34 -0.31 -3.69
CA TRP A 103 6.13 -0.92 -3.15
C TRP A 103 4.98 0.08 -2.96
N VAL A 104 5.33 1.31 -2.57
CA VAL A 104 4.35 2.33 -2.19
C VAL A 104 4.64 3.62 -2.95
N ASN A 105 3.62 4.17 -3.59
CA ASN A 105 3.65 5.54 -4.08
C ASN A 105 3.25 6.49 -2.95
N ILE A 106 4.25 7.06 -2.28
CA ILE A 106 4.07 7.93 -1.11
C ILE A 106 3.16 9.14 -1.39
N LYS A 107 3.27 9.76 -2.58
CA LYS A 107 2.43 10.90 -2.95
C LYS A 107 0.96 10.50 -3.04
N LYS A 108 0.67 9.36 -3.67
CA LYS A 108 -0.69 8.84 -3.77
C LYS A 108 -1.21 8.39 -2.41
N LEU A 109 -0.37 7.79 -1.57
CA LEU A 109 -0.72 7.39 -0.22
C LEU A 109 -1.14 8.60 0.61
N ASP A 110 -0.32 9.65 0.60
CA ASP A 110 -0.57 10.91 1.30
C ASP A 110 -1.86 11.58 0.80
N PHE A 111 -2.03 11.69 -0.52
CA PHE A 111 -3.27 12.22 -1.10
C PHE A 111 -4.52 11.42 -0.71
N THR A 112 -4.38 10.10 -0.62
CA THR A 112 -5.47 9.15 -0.34
C THR A 112 -5.96 9.23 1.11
N TYR A 113 -5.07 9.45 2.07
CA TYR A 113 -5.35 9.31 3.51
C TYR A 113 -5.02 10.55 4.36
N GLY A 114 -4.27 11.51 3.80
CA GLY A 114 -3.82 12.72 4.49
C GLY A 114 -4.84 13.83 4.56
N ASN A 115 -5.85 13.82 3.68
CA ASN A 115 -6.94 14.80 3.69
C ASN A 115 -7.98 14.47 4.77
N GLY A 116 -7.60 14.73 6.01
CA GLY A 116 -8.49 14.78 7.16
C GLY A 116 -8.90 16.19 7.60
N ASP A 117 -8.49 17.28 6.90
CA ASP A 117 -8.79 18.67 7.32
C ASP A 117 -8.60 19.78 6.25
N SER A 118 -8.77 19.50 4.95
CA SER A 118 -8.97 20.58 3.96
C SER A 118 -9.78 20.11 2.77
N CYS A 119 -11.10 20.24 2.91
CA CYS A 119 -11.93 20.61 1.78
C CYS A 119 -11.56 22.05 1.42
N GLU A 120 -10.59 22.24 0.53
CA GLU A 120 -10.49 23.38 -0.38
C GLU A 120 -9.33 23.15 -1.35
N ALA A 121 -9.57 23.43 -2.63
CA ALA A 121 -8.66 23.32 -3.78
C ALA A 121 -8.53 21.94 -4.46
N CYS A 122 -9.67 21.40 -4.93
CA CYS A 122 -9.73 20.93 -6.31
C CYS A 122 -10.60 21.90 -7.13
N THR A 123 -10.09 23.12 -7.33
CA THR A 123 -10.52 23.96 -8.44
C THR A 123 -9.49 23.78 -9.55
N ILE A 124 -9.91 23.09 -10.61
CA ILE A 124 -9.51 23.26 -12.01
C ILE A 124 -8.03 23.58 -12.26
N MET A 125 -7.29 22.60 -12.80
CA MET A 125 -6.52 22.76 -14.04
C MET A 125 -6.13 21.41 -14.63
#